data_AF-A0A834I7A1-F1
#
_entry.id   AF-A0A834I7A1-F1
#
_cell.length_a   1.000
_cell.length_b   1.000
_cell.length_c   1.000
_cell.angle_alpha   90.00
_cell.angle_beta   90.00
_cell.angle_gamma   90.00
#
_symmetry.space_group_name_H-M   'P 1'
#
loop_
_entity.id
_entity.type
_entity.pdbx_description
1 polymer ?
#
loop_
_entity_poly.entity_id
_entity_poly.type
_entity_poly.pdbx_seq_one_letter_code
_entity_poly.pdbx_strand_id
1 'polypeptide(L)'
;IGAGYDGINVTPSGLEDVSKYPHLLAELLSDPDWSEKDILSLAGLNFLRVFEKVEEIRDRWKKAEIAPFEELGPKNELEECVSKSS
;
A
#
# COMPACT_ATOMS: atom_id res chain seq x y z
N ILE A 1 5.56 7.51 1.38
CA ILE A 1 4.74 8.23 2.40
C ILE A 1 3.26 8.00 2.08
N GLY A 2 2.40 7.75 3.09
CA GLY A 2 0.97 7.50 2.89
C GLY A 2 0.12 8.41 3.76
N ALA A 3 -0.10 9.65 3.31
CA ALA A 3 -0.72 10.70 4.13
C ALA A 3 -2.25 10.57 4.30
N GLY A 4 -2.94 9.83 3.43
CA GLY A 4 -4.40 9.66 3.53
C GLY A 4 -5.20 10.95 3.31
N TYR A 5 -4.69 11.89 2.51
CA TYR A 5 -5.43 13.08 2.08
C TYR A 5 -6.81 12.70 1.51
N ASP A 6 -7.77 13.61 1.64
CA ASP A 6 -9.20 13.45 1.27
C ASP A 6 -9.98 12.37 2.05
N GLY A 7 -9.31 11.57 2.90
CA GLY A 7 -9.94 10.59 3.78
C GLY A 7 -10.23 11.08 5.21
N ILE A 8 -9.83 12.32 5.54
CA ILE A 8 -9.93 12.90 6.89
C ILE A 8 -10.44 14.34 6.84
N ASN A 9 -11.14 14.77 7.90
CA ASN A 9 -11.74 16.11 7.97
C ASN A 9 -10.75 17.22 8.38
N VAL A 10 -9.63 16.85 9.01
CA VAL A 10 -8.65 17.80 9.53
C VAL A 10 -7.25 17.25 9.27
N THR A 11 -6.39 18.09 8.71
CA THR A 11 -4.99 17.80 8.48
C THR A 11 -4.11 18.55 9.48
N PRO A 12 -2.88 18.08 9.76
CA PRO A 12 -1.91 18.85 10.54
C PRO A 12 -1.57 20.19 9.87
N SER A 13 -1.24 21.20 10.68
CA SER A 13 -0.74 22.48 10.18
C SER A 13 0.58 22.28 9.41
N GLY A 14 0.72 22.92 8.25
CA GLY A 14 1.85 22.75 7.33
C GLY A 14 1.75 21.52 6.41
N LEU A 15 0.72 20.70 6.57
CA LEU A 15 0.40 19.53 5.74
C LEU A 15 -1.07 19.58 5.29
N GLU A 16 -1.53 20.74 4.82
CA GLU A 16 -2.94 20.96 4.44
C GLU A 16 -3.38 20.16 3.22
N ASP A 17 -2.47 19.93 2.27
CA ASP A 17 -2.77 19.25 1.03
C ASP A 17 -1.51 18.60 0.40
N VAL A 18 -1.69 17.94 -0.73
CA VAL A 18 -0.61 17.25 -1.46
C VAL A 18 0.51 18.18 -1.95
N SER A 19 0.29 19.49 -2.05
CA SER A 19 1.34 20.45 -2.42
C SER A 19 2.39 20.63 -1.32
N LYS A 20 2.14 20.10 -0.10
CA LYS A 20 3.01 20.29 1.07
C LYS A 20 4.14 19.28 1.20
N TYR A 21 4.20 18.22 0.37
CA TYR A 21 5.29 17.26 0.43
C TYR A 21 6.70 17.85 0.31
N PRO A 22 6.98 18.87 -0.54
CA PRO A 22 8.30 19.50 -0.57
C PRO A 22 8.70 20.14 0.77
N HIS A 23 7.74 20.69 1.51
CA HIS A 23 8.00 21.30 2.82
C HIS A 23 8.38 20.24 3.85
N LEU A 24 7.66 19.11 3.86
CA LEU A 24 7.98 17.96 4.71
C LEU A 24 9.40 17.44 4.45
N LEU A 25 9.78 17.27 3.19
CA LEU A 25 11.11 16.76 2.84
C LEU A 25 12.22 17.76 3.17
N ALA A 26 11.96 19.07 3.01
CA ALA A 26 12.91 20.12 3.39
C ALA A 26 13.14 20.18 4.91
N GLU A 27 12.08 20.00 5.70
CA GLU A 27 12.18 19.92 7.16
C GLU A 27 13.04 18.72 7.58
N LEU A 28 12.80 17.54 7.01
CA LEU A 28 13.61 16.35 7.28
C LEU A 28 15.07 16.52 6.86
N LEU A 29 15.34 17.20 5.74
CA LEU A 29 16.71 17.51 5.29
C LEU A 29 17.45 18.45 6.24
N SER A 30 16.71 19.23 7.04
CA SER A 30 17.29 20.18 8.01
C SER A 30 17.62 19.52 9.34
N ASP A 31 17.02 18.36 9.62
CA ASP A 31 17.25 17.58 10.83
C ASP A 31 18.53 16.72 10.69
N PRO A 32 19.54 16.89 11.55
CA PRO A 32 20.80 16.14 11.48
C PRO A 32 20.65 14.63 11.71
N ASP A 33 19.53 14.17 12.26
CA ASP A 33 19.26 12.75 12.48
C ASP A 33 18.86 12.02 11.18
N TRP A 34 18.57 12.75 10.11
CA TRP A 34 18.17 12.21 8.81
C TRP A 34 19.27 12.38 7.76
N SER A 35 19.76 11.26 7.24
CA SER A 35 20.64 11.32 6.06
C SER A 35 19.83 11.49 4.77
N GLU A 36 20.46 12.04 3.73
CA GLU A 36 19.86 12.12 2.38
C GLU A 36 19.36 10.74 1.90
N LYS A 37 20.10 9.68 2.22
CA LYS A 37 19.73 8.30 1.91
C LYS A 37 18.43 7.87 2.61
N ASP A 38 18.25 8.25 3.88
CA ASP A 38 17.03 7.92 4.63
C ASP A 38 15.82 8.63 4.04
N ILE A 39 16.00 9.89 3.61
CA ILE A 39 14.95 10.69 2.99
C ILE A 39 14.55 10.13 1.63
N LEU A 40 15.51 9.74 0.79
CA LEU A 40 15.23 9.03 -0.47
C LEU A 40 14.48 7.70 -0.23
N SER A 41 14.89 6.98 0.82
CA SER A 41 14.25 5.72 1.21
C SER A 41 12.80 5.93 1.65
N LEU A 42 12.54 6.98 2.44
CA LEU A 42 11.20 7.39 2.89
C LEU A 42 10.32 7.88 1.74
N ALA A 43 10.89 8.69 0.84
CA ALA A 43 10.18 9.28 -0.29
C ALA A 43 9.61 8.21 -1.22
N GLY A 44 10.35 7.12 -1.47
CA GLY A 44 9.82 6.04 -2.28
C GLY A 44 10.65 4.77 -2.39
N LEU A 45 11.97 4.80 -2.15
CA LEU A 45 12.79 3.61 -2.45
C LEU A 45 12.42 2.40 -1.57
N ASN A 46 11.99 2.62 -0.33
CA ASN A 46 11.49 1.53 0.50
C ASN A 46 10.23 0.88 -0.08
N PHE A 47 9.32 1.68 -0.64
CA PHE A 47 8.11 1.18 -1.28
C PHE A 47 8.46 0.37 -2.53
N LEU A 48 9.31 0.92 -3.40
CA LEU A 48 9.75 0.23 -4.62
C LEU A 48 10.41 -1.10 -4.31
N ARG A 49 11.34 -1.14 -3.34
CA ARG A 49 12.00 -2.37 -2.89
C ARG A 49 11.02 -3.46 -2.45
N VAL A 50 9.97 -3.08 -1.71
CA VAL A 50 8.94 -4.04 -1.27
C VAL A 50 8.11 -4.50 -2.46
N PHE A 51 7.72 -3.59 -3.34
CA PHE A 51 6.90 -3.90 -4.51
C PHE A 51 7.64 -4.83 -5.48
N GLU A 52 8.92 -4.58 -5.75
CA GLU A 52 9.79 -5.48 -6.51
C GLU A 52 9.82 -6.91 -5.91
N LYS A 53 9.86 -7.01 -4.57
CA LYS A 53 9.84 -8.33 -3.91
C LYS A 53 8.51 -9.04 -4.06
N VAL A 54 7.40 -8.30 -4.05
CA VAL A 54 6.06 -8.84 -4.33
C VAL A 54 6.01 -9.40 -5.75
N GLU A 55 6.55 -8.67 -6.73
CA GLU A 55 6.62 -9.14 -8.11
C GLU A 55 7.50 -10.37 -8.29
N GLU A 56 8.64 -10.44 -7.59
CA GLU A 56 9.49 -11.63 -7.58
C GLU A 56 8.74 -12.87 -7.05
N ILE A 57 7.94 -12.71 -5.99
CA ILE A 57 7.12 -13.79 -5.43
C ILE A 57 6.04 -14.22 -6.41
N ARG A 58 5.32 -13.25 -7.01
CA ARG A 58 4.32 -13.50 -8.06
C ARG A 58 4.92 -14.33 -9.20
N ASP A 59 6.08 -13.93 -9.71
CA ASP A 59 6.73 -14.61 -10.84
C ASP A 59 7.24 -16.00 -10.47
N ARG A 60 7.72 -16.17 -9.23
CA ARG A 60 8.10 -17.48 -8.68
C ARG A 60 6.89 -18.42 -8.60
N TRP A 61 5.76 -17.94 -8.09
CA TRP A 61 4.53 -18.72 -7.98
C TRP A 61 3.99 -19.12 -9.35
N LYS A 62 4.04 -18.19 -10.32
CA LYS A 62 3.69 -18.47 -11.71
C LYS A 62 4.57 -19.57 -12.33
N LYS A 63 5.89 -19.51 -12.11
CA LYS A 63 6.84 -20.54 -12.59
C LYS A 63 6.66 -21.90 -11.91
N ALA A 64 6.18 -21.90 -10.67
CA ALA A 64 5.90 -23.11 -9.92
C ALA A 64 4.49 -23.67 -10.19
N GLU A 65 3.74 -23.10 -11.14
CA GLU A 65 2.38 -23.51 -11.51
C GLU A 65 1.42 -23.61 -10.30
N ILE A 66 1.60 -22.73 -9.31
CA ILE A 66 0.71 -22.68 -8.15
C ILE A 66 -0.67 -22.23 -8.62
N ALA A 67 -1.67 -23.08 -8.42
CA ALA A 67 -3.06 -22.77 -8.75
C ALA A 67 -3.57 -21.57 -7.93
N PRO A 68 -4.47 -20.74 -8.48
CA PRO A 68 -5.11 -19.66 -7.73
C PRO A 68 -5.76 -20.21 -6.45
N PHE A 69 -5.59 -19.49 -5.36
CA PHE A 69 -6.25 -19.84 -4.11
C PHE A 69 -7.74 -19.47 -4.21
N GLU A 70 -8.61 -20.45 -4.05
CA GLU A 70 -10.06 -20.27 -3.98
C GLU A 70 -10.55 -20.58 -2.56
N GLU A 71 -11.05 -19.55 -1.87
CA GLU A 71 -11.77 -19.71 -0.61
C GLU A 71 -13.27 -19.73 -0.92
N LEU A 72 -13.83 -20.92 -1.05
CA LEU A 72 -15.28 -21.08 -1.14
C LEU A 72 -15.87 -20.75 0.23
N GLY A 73 -16.69 -19.70 0.30
CA GLY A 73 -17.46 -19.36 1.49
C GLY A 73 -18.30 -20.55 2.00
N PRO A 74 -18.84 -20.47 3.22
CA PRO A 74 -19.58 -21.57 3.81
C PRO A 74 -20.69 -22.06 2.86
N LYS A 75 -20.69 -23.37 2.58
CA LYS A 75 -21.59 -24.02 1.60
C LYS A 75 -23.08 -23.71 1.78
N ASN A 76 -23.47 -23.28 2.98
CA ASN A 76 -24.85 -22.98 3.34
C ASN A 76 -25.46 -21.79 2.56
N GLU A 77 -24.66 -20.85 2.06
CA GLU A 77 -25.18 -19.70 1.29
C GLU A 77 -25.45 -20.04 -0.18
N LEU A 78 -24.75 -21.03 -0.73
CA LEU A 78 -24.94 -21.49 -2.11
C LEU A 78 -26.26 -22.27 -2.28
N GLU A 79 -26.69 -23.01 -1.26
CA GLU A 79 -28.00 -23.69 -1.27
C GLU A 79 -29.18 -22.71 -1.16
N GLU A 80 -29.00 -21.59 -0.45
CA GLU A 80 -30.02 -20.55 -0.31
C GLU A 80 -30.22 -19.74 -1.61
N CYS A 81 -29.17 -19.51 -2.38
CA CYS A 81 -29.26 -18.86 -3.69
C CYS A 81 -29.98 -19.73 -4.74
N VAL A 82 -29.74 -21.05 -4.75
CA VAL A 82 -30.36 -21.98 -5.70
C VAL A 82 -31.83 -22.23 -5.38
N SER A 83 -32.21 -22.20 -4.11
CA SER A 83 -33.60 -22.39 -3.66
C SER A 83 -34.47 -21.15 -3.82
N LYS A 84 -33.91 -19.93 -3.74
CA LYS A 84 -34.64 -18.67 -3.98
C LYS A 84 -34.84 -18.35 -5.46
N SER A 85 -34.19 -19.07 -6.37
CA SER A 85 -34.34 -18.91 -7.83
C SER A 85 -35.25 -19.96 -8.50
N SER A 86 -35.92 -20.83 -7.72
CA SER A 86 -36.88 -21.83 -8.21
C SER A 86 -38.31 -21.49 -7.82
#